data_AF-A0A7X2T9A7-F1
#
_entry.id   AF-A0A7X2T9A7-F1
#
_cell.length_a   1.000
_cell.length_b   1.000
_cell.length_c   1.000
_cell.angle_alpha   90.00
_cell.angle_beta   90.00
_cell.angle_gamma   90.00
#
_symmetry.space_group_name_H-M   'P 1'
#
loop_
_entity.id
_entity.type
_entity.pdbx_description
1 polymer ?
#
loop_
_entity_poly.entity_id
_entity_poly.type
_entity_poly.pdbx_seq_one_letter_code
_entity_poly.pdbx_strand_id
1 'polypeptide(L)'
;MVKIDLQLFGGRGSSSGRRHSGGALAAFKSNAKQFNNAIHEGRKRSAAIVEYTDLFGKIHKRYWNGVTYTDRKSSLFTNGDRYAHKGVYQAKYKE
;
A
#
# COMPACT_ATOMS: atom_id res chain seq x y z
N MET A 1 -1.00 -44.58 -17.45
CA MET A 1 -2.08 -44.43 -16.44
C MET A 1 -1.91 -43.06 -15.81
N VAL A 2 -2.75 -42.08 -16.18
CA VAL A 2 -2.57 -40.67 -15.81
C VAL A 2 -3.38 -40.38 -14.55
N LYS A 3 -2.71 -39.93 -13.49
CA LYS A 3 -3.33 -39.47 -12.24
C LYS A 3 -3.70 -38.00 -12.38
N ILE A 4 -4.98 -37.68 -12.29
CA ILE A 4 -5.51 -36.31 -12.27
C ILE A 4 -5.78 -35.97 -10.80
N ASP A 5 -4.98 -35.09 -10.21
CA ASP A 5 -5.23 -34.54 -8.88
C ASP A 5 -6.26 -33.40 -9.00
N LEU A 6 -7.48 -33.70 -8.60
CA LEU A 6 -8.59 -32.75 -8.56
C LEU A 6 -8.50 -31.92 -7.27
N GLN A 7 -7.88 -30.75 -7.32
CA GLN A 7 -7.85 -29.81 -6.18
C GLN A 7 -9.20 -29.08 -6.06
N LEU A 8 -10.01 -29.50 -5.09
CA LEU A 8 -11.21 -28.80 -4.64
C LEU A 8 -10.84 -27.42 -4.05
N PHE A 9 -11.10 -26.33 -4.78
CA PHE A 9 -11.19 -25.00 -4.19
C PHE A 9 -12.59 -24.83 -3.59
N GLY A 10 -12.71 -25.05 -2.29
CA GLY A 10 -13.98 -24.91 -1.57
C GLY A 10 -13.78 -24.74 -0.07
N GLY A 11 -13.29 -23.56 0.34
CA GLY A 11 -13.08 -23.26 1.76
C GLY A 11 -13.18 -21.76 2.02
N ARG A 12 -14.40 -21.27 2.22
CA ARG A 12 -14.65 -19.93 2.77
C ARG A 12 -14.16 -19.88 4.21
N GLY A 13 -13.21 -18.99 4.47
CA GLY A 13 -13.03 -18.33 5.77
C GLY A 13 -12.16 -19.05 6.78
N SER A 14 -10.93 -18.56 6.95
CA SER A 14 -10.41 -18.15 8.26
C SER A 14 -9.06 -17.47 8.05
N SER A 15 -9.06 -16.19 7.68
CA SER A 15 -7.85 -15.38 7.82
C SER A 15 -7.79 -14.89 9.25
N SER A 16 -6.87 -15.46 10.03
CA SER A 16 -6.39 -14.90 11.29
C SER A 16 -5.95 -13.45 11.06
N GLY A 17 -6.81 -12.49 11.39
CA GLY A 17 -6.56 -11.07 11.22
C GLY A 17 -7.16 -10.30 12.38
N ARG A 18 -6.34 -9.45 13.00
CA ARG A 18 -6.68 -8.60 14.16
C ARG A 18 -8.12 -8.11 14.11
N ARG A 19 -8.87 -8.38 15.19
CA ARG A 19 -10.23 -7.87 15.39
C ARG A 19 -10.16 -6.36 15.64
N HIS A 20 -10.38 -5.56 14.60
CA HIS A 20 -10.75 -4.16 14.76
C HIS A 20 -12.18 -4.07 15.31
N SER A 21 -12.36 -3.38 16.43
CA SER A 21 -13.64 -3.26 17.16
C SER A 21 -14.75 -2.49 16.43
N GLY A 22 -14.51 -2.01 15.20
CA GLY A 22 -15.44 -1.16 14.42
C GLY A 22 -16.05 -1.79 13.15
N GLY A 23 -15.79 -3.07 12.87
CA GLY A 23 -16.27 -3.74 11.65
C GLY A 23 -15.46 -3.42 10.39
N ALA A 24 -15.61 -4.26 9.34
CA ALA A 24 -14.77 -4.21 8.13
C ALA A 24 -14.81 -2.86 7.40
N LEU A 25 -15.95 -2.17 7.40
CA LEU A 25 -16.10 -0.87 6.77
C LEU A 25 -15.32 0.24 7.50
N ALA A 26 -15.29 0.22 8.82
CA ALA A 26 -14.52 1.20 9.59
C ALA A 26 -13.02 1.01 9.38
N ALA A 27 -12.55 -0.25 9.35
CA ALA A 27 -11.17 -0.57 9.03
C ALA A 27 -10.80 -0.10 7.61
N PHE A 28 -11.67 -0.33 6.62
CA PHE A 28 -11.46 0.15 5.25
C PHE A 28 -11.34 1.68 5.18
N LYS A 29 -12.27 2.41 5.81
CA LYS A 29 -12.24 3.88 5.85
C LYS A 29 -10.99 4.43 6.53
N SER A 30 -10.60 3.83 7.65
CA SER A 30 -9.39 4.25 8.37
C SER A 30 -8.12 4.00 7.54
N ASN A 31 -8.02 2.85 6.88
CA ASN A 31 -6.91 2.56 5.97
C ASN A 31 -6.87 3.53 4.77
N ALA A 32 -8.03 3.82 4.16
CA ALA A 32 -8.11 4.77 3.04
C ALA A 32 -7.68 6.19 3.47
N LYS A 33 -8.05 6.62 4.68
CA LYS A 33 -7.61 7.91 5.24
C LYS A 33 -6.09 7.94 5.44
N GLN A 34 -5.52 6.88 6.01
CA GLN A 34 -4.07 6.74 6.19
C GLN A 34 -3.33 6.77 4.86
N PHE A 35 -3.82 6.05 3.85
CA PHE A 35 -3.28 6.08 2.50
C PHE A 35 -3.27 7.49 1.90
N ASN A 36 -4.41 8.19 1.93
CA ASN A 36 -4.53 9.54 1.37
C ASN A 36 -3.58 10.53 2.07
N ASN A 37 -3.46 10.43 3.39
CA ASN A 37 -2.52 11.24 4.16
C ASN A 37 -1.06 10.94 3.78
N ALA A 38 -0.70 9.67 3.58
CA ALA A 38 0.65 9.28 3.20
C ALA A 38 1.04 9.83 1.82
N ILE A 39 0.11 9.78 0.86
CA ILE A 39 0.29 10.36 -0.47
C ILE A 39 0.42 11.89 -0.40
N HIS A 40 -0.42 12.55 0.40
CA HIS A 40 -0.38 13.99 0.58
C HIS A 40 0.94 14.46 1.20
N GLU A 41 1.38 13.83 2.28
CA GLU A 41 2.68 14.11 2.92
C GLU A 41 3.86 13.77 2.01
N GLY A 42 3.79 12.66 1.28
CA GLY A 42 4.78 12.30 0.27
C GLY A 42 4.94 13.39 -0.78
N ARG A 43 3.83 13.93 -1.29
CA ARG A 43 3.84 15.03 -2.27
C ARG A 43 4.40 16.32 -1.67
N LYS A 44 3.98 16.68 -0.45
CA LYS A 44 4.47 17.87 0.27
C LYS A 44 5.97 17.81 0.53
N ARG A 45 6.51 16.62 0.78
CA ARG A 45 7.94 16.37 1.03
C ARG A 45 8.74 16.10 -0.24
N SER A 46 8.10 16.13 -1.40
CA SER A 46 8.69 15.74 -2.67
C SER A 46 9.38 14.36 -2.60
N ALA A 47 8.73 13.38 -1.97
CA ALA A 47 9.28 12.04 -1.78
C ALA A 47 9.13 11.18 -3.04
N ALA A 48 10.19 10.52 -3.49
CA ALA A 48 10.14 9.67 -4.69
C ALA A 48 9.32 8.40 -4.43
N ILE A 49 9.43 7.89 -3.21
CA ILE A 49 8.77 6.67 -2.76
C ILE A 49 8.00 7.00 -1.48
N VAL A 50 6.75 6.58 -1.42
CA VAL A 50 5.93 6.61 -0.20
C VAL A 50 5.71 5.19 0.25
N GLU A 51 6.17 4.87 1.46
CA GLU A 51 5.88 3.62 2.13
C GLU A 51 4.88 3.88 3.25
N TYR A 52 3.77 3.15 3.26
CA TYR A 52 2.83 3.20 4.37
C TYR A 52 2.50 1.80 4.85
N THR A 53 2.36 1.66 6.15
CA THR A 53 1.89 0.42 6.77
C THR A 53 0.39 0.54 7.01
N ASP A 54 -0.38 -0.42 6.50
CA ASP A 54 -1.82 -0.48 6.77
C ASP A 54 -2.11 -0.99 8.18
N LEU A 55 -3.38 -0.92 8.56
CA LEU A 55 -3.89 -1.39 9.85
C LEU A 55 -3.66 -2.89 10.10
N PHE A 56 -3.49 -3.68 9.04
CA PHE A 56 -3.18 -5.11 9.12
C PHE A 56 -1.67 -5.38 9.22
N GLY A 57 -0.83 -4.34 9.22
CA GLY A 57 0.61 -4.44 9.28
C GLY A 57 1.27 -4.68 7.91
N LYS A 58 0.52 -4.66 6.81
CA LYS A 58 1.07 -4.82 5.47
C LYS A 58 1.67 -3.50 5.00
N ILE A 59 2.91 -3.58 4.53
CA ILE A 59 3.63 -2.44 3.95
C ILE A 59 3.25 -2.33 2.48
N HIS A 60 2.84 -1.13 2.08
CA HIS A 60 2.52 -0.76 0.71
C HIS A 60 3.50 0.31 0.26
N LYS A 61 4.02 0.18 -0.95
CA LYS A 61 4.94 1.15 -1.55
C LYS A 61 4.28 1.82 -2.73
N ARG A 62 4.50 3.12 -2.84
CA ARG A 62 4.03 3.92 -3.97
C ARG A 62 5.17 4.74 -4.55
N TYR A 63 5.21 4.80 -5.86
CA TYR A 63 6.30 5.36 -6.64
C TYR A 63 5.82 6.57 -7.41
N TRP A 64 6.51 7.70 -7.25
CA TRP A 64 6.23 8.92 -7.99
C TRP A 64 6.51 8.71 -9.48
N ASN A 65 5.54 8.98 -10.35
CA ASN A 65 5.68 8.82 -11.80
C ASN A 65 5.83 10.14 -12.57
N GLY A 66 6.04 11.26 -11.87
CA GLY A 66 6.09 12.60 -12.48
C GLY A 66 4.78 13.38 -12.33
N VAL A 67 3.64 12.70 -12.12
CA VAL A 67 2.31 13.32 -11.98
C VAL A 67 1.63 12.91 -10.67
N THR A 68 1.73 11.63 -10.32
CA THR A 68 1.09 11.02 -9.16
C THR A 68 1.91 9.83 -8.64
N TYR A 69 1.38 9.16 -7.63
CA TYR A 69 1.94 7.96 -7.04
C TYR A 69 1.25 6.69 -7.56
N THR A 70 2.05 5.70 -7.97
CA THR A 70 1.57 4.41 -8.50
C THR A 70 2.09 3.24 -7.66
N ASP A 71 1.52 2.05 -7.77
CA ASP A 71 2.05 0.81 -7.18
C ASP A 71 3.25 0.21 -7.94
N ARG A 72 3.54 0.69 -9.15
CA ARG A 72 4.56 0.07 -10.01
C ARG A 72 5.92 0.72 -9.80
N LYS A 73 6.90 -0.08 -9.36
CA LYS A 73 8.29 0.37 -9.24
C LYS A 73 8.88 0.84 -10.57
N SER A 74 8.52 0.20 -11.68
CA SER A 74 8.98 0.59 -13.02
C SER A 74 8.47 1.95 -13.48
N SER A 75 7.41 2.47 -12.85
CA SER A 75 6.89 3.81 -13.11
C SER A 75 7.59 4.88 -12.28
N LEU A 76 8.61 4.53 -11.50
CA LEU A 76 9.39 5.51 -10.74
C LEU A 76 10.07 6.48 -11.70
N PHE A 77 9.68 7.74 -11.63
CA PHE A 77 10.23 8.81 -12.43
C PHE A 77 11.59 9.22 -11.85
N THR A 78 12.62 8.52 -12.31
CA THR A 78 14.02 8.87 -12.10
C THR A 78 14.52 9.60 -13.34
N ASN A 79 14.33 10.90 -13.41
CA ASN A 79 15.05 11.73 -14.37
C ASN A 79 15.81 12.79 -13.60
N GLY A 80 17.03 13.10 -14.07
CA GLY A 80 18.05 13.95 -13.43
C GLY A 80 17.68 15.42 -13.27
N ASP A 81 16.39 15.71 -13.12
CA ASP A 81 15.82 17.02 -12.97
C ASP A 81 15.91 17.50 -11.52
N ARG A 82 16.17 18.80 -11.34
CA ARG A 82 16.35 19.40 -10.01
C ARG A 82 15.05 19.38 -9.19
N TYR A 83 13.92 19.23 -9.88
CA TYR A 83 12.56 19.15 -9.32
C TYR A 83 12.04 17.71 -9.16
N ALA A 84 12.84 16.70 -9.48
CA ALA A 84 12.45 15.32 -9.25
C ALA A 84 12.25 15.07 -7.75
N HIS A 85 11.15 14.40 -7.42
CA HIS A 85 10.95 13.89 -6.07
C HIS A 85 12.11 12.94 -5.70
N LYS A 86 12.61 13.01 -4.46
CA LYS A 86 13.77 12.24 -3.98
C LYS A 86 13.50 11.61 -2.61
N GLY A 87 14.20 10.51 -2.33
CA GLY A 87 14.13 9.83 -1.04
C GLY A 87 12.84 9.04 -0.81
N VAL A 88 12.72 8.51 0.40
CA VAL A 88 11.62 7.65 0.83
C VAL A 88 10.93 8.31 2.01
N TYR A 89 9.61 8.50 1.91
CA TYR A 89 8.78 8.89 3.03
C TYR A 89 8.10 7.66 3.62
N GLN A 90 8.37 7.37 4.88
CA GLN A 90 7.74 6.28 5.62
C GLN A 90 6.66 6.84 6.54
N ALA A 91 5.40 6.54 6.22
CA ALA A 91 4.27 6.84 7.07
C ALA A 91 3.99 5.66 8.01
N LYS A 92 4.24 5.86 9.31
CA LYS A 92 3.83 4.94 10.37
C LYS A 92 2.66 5.55 11.13
N TYR A 93 1.49 4.94 10.98
CA TYR A 93 0.31 5.31 11.76
C TYR A 93 0.24 4.40 12.98
N LYS A 94 0.27 4.98 14.19
CA LYS A 94 -0.11 4.28 15.42
C LYS A 94 -1.64 4.22 15.47
N GLU A 95 -2.17 3.06 15.88
CA GLU A 95 -3.57 2.94 16.32
C GLU A 95 -3.87 3.91 17.46
#